data_AF-A0ABD0QW40-F1
#
_entry.id   AF-A0ABD0QW40-F1
#
_cell.length_a   1.000
_cell.length_b   1.000
_cell.length_c   1.000
_cell.angle_alpha   90.00
_cell.angle_beta   90.00
_cell.angle_gamma   90.00
#
_symmetry.space_group_name_H-M   'P 1'
#
loop_
_entity.id
_entity.type
_entity.pdbx_description
1 polymer ?
#
loop_
_entity_poly.entity_id
_entity_poly.type
_entity_poly.pdbx_seq_one_letter_code
_entity_poly.pdbx_strand_id
1 'polypeptide(L)'
;DNCKKDRACFSTPANCEPSGSSSCFFASTRGVNGNSDNLTFELSGDSDGYIAVGLSQDKKEGDGDTVYSCVNENQVAKFIRATLNNGVLTPDKT
;
A
#
# COMPACT_ATOMS: atom_id res chain seq x y z
N ASP A 1 11.72 9.41 -12.23
CA ASP A 1 11.68 8.21 -11.38
C ASP A 1 12.76 8.29 -10.28
N ASN A 2 12.35 8.22 -9.01
CA ASN A 2 13.27 8.11 -7.87
C ASN A 2 13.23 6.72 -7.19
N CYS A 3 12.54 5.75 -7.79
CA CYS A 3 12.65 4.36 -7.37
C CYS A 3 14.11 3.93 -7.34
N LYS A 4 14.50 3.19 -6.29
CA LYS A 4 15.88 2.75 -6.01
C LYS A 4 16.88 3.89 -5.73
N LYS A 5 16.41 5.14 -5.61
CA LYS A 5 17.24 6.30 -5.19
C LYS A 5 16.89 6.72 -3.77
N ASP A 6 15.65 7.20 -3.57
CA ASP A 6 15.14 7.70 -2.29
C ASP A 6 13.94 6.90 -1.78
N ARG A 7 13.41 5.98 -2.58
CA ARG A 7 12.24 5.15 -2.28
C ARG A 7 12.37 3.73 -2.80
N ALA A 8 11.82 2.78 -2.05
CA ALA A 8 11.58 1.44 -2.53
C ALA A 8 10.30 1.45 -3.37
N CYS A 9 10.29 0.70 -4.48
CA CYS A 9 9.13 0.60 -5.35
C CYS A 9 8.88 -0.85 -5.73
N PHE A 10 7.61 -1.18 -5.87
CA PHE A 10 7.11 -2.44 -6.34
C PHE A 10 6.07 -2.17 -7.44
N SER A 11 6.13 -2.94 -8.52
CA SER A 11 5.12 -2.90 -9.56
C SER A 11 4.81 -4.30 -10.08
N THR A 12 3.53 -4.54 -10.37
CA THR A 12 3.07 -5.75 -11.05
C THR A 12 2.04 -5.40 -12.13
N PRO A 13 2.27 -5.81 -13.40
CA PRO A 13 3.44 -6.54 -13.90
C PRO A 13 4.74 -5.72 -13.82
N ALA A 14 5.90 -6.40 -13.84
CA ALA A 14 7.19 -5.73 -13.69
C ALA A 14 7.39 -4.64 -14.76
N ASN A 15 7.91 -3.48 -14.35
CA ASN A 15 8.10 -2.29 -15.19
C ASN A 15 6.80 -1.66 -15.74
N CYS A 16 5.65 -1.90 -15.10
CA CYS A 16 4.44 -1.17 -15.47
C CYS A 16 4.53 0.29 -15.02
N GLU A 17 4.10 1.18 -15.91
CA GLU A 17 4.05 2.63 -15.67
C GLU A 17 2.65 2.98 -15.13
N PRO A 18 2.52 3.41 -13.87
CA PRO A 18 1.23 3.74 -13.28
C PRO A 18 0.60 5.01 -13.88
N SER A 19 1.36 5.78 -14.66
CA SER A 19 0.86 6.92 -15.45
C SER A 19 0.33 6.52 -16.84
N GLY A 20 0.53 5.26 -17.24
CA GLY A 20 0.09 4.71 -18.52
C GLY A 20 -1.34 4.14 -18.49
N SER A 21 -1.76 3.58 -19.63
CA SER A 21 -3.12 3.05 -19.84
C SER A 21 -3.31 1.58 -19.48
N SER A 22 -2.36 0.95 -18.80
CA SER A 22 -2.42 -0.48 -18.42
C SER A 22 -2.77 -0.67 -16.94
N SER A 23 -3.58 -1.68 -16.62
CA SER A 23 -3.84 -2.13 -15.24
C SER A 23 -2.52 -2.49 -14.55
N CYS A 24 -2.07 -1.64 -13.63
CA CYS A 24 -0.76 -1.72 -12.98
C CYS A 24 -0.94 -1.50 -11.49
N PHE A 25 -0.58 -2.49 -10.67
CA PHE A 25 -0.45 -2.24 -9.23
C PHE A 25 0.94 -1.71 -8.96
N PHE A 26 1.01 -0.52 -8.40
CA PHE A 26 2.22 0.16 -8.00
C PHE A 26 2.15 0.51 -6.51
N ALA A 27 3.24 0.25 -5.81
CA ALA A 27 3.47 0.73 -4.47
C ALA A 27 4.87 1.34 -4.38
N SER A 28 5.01 2.45 -3.65
CA SER A 28 6.32 2.93 -3.25
C SER A 28 6.34 3.34 -1.80
N THR A 29 7.51 3.27 -1.17
CA THR A 29 7.71 3.64 0.22
C THR A 29 9.01 4.40 0.41
N ARG A 30 8.97 5.44 1.24
CA ARG A 30 10.16 6.21 1.65
C ARG A 30 10.07 6.64 3.11
N GLY A 31 11.22 6.72 3.76
CA GLY A 31 11.33 7.37 5.07
C GLY A 31 11.16 8.88 4.97
N VAL A 32 10.49 9.47 5.95
CA VAL A 32 10.34 10.93 6.08
C VAL A 32 11.56 11.48 6.80
N ASN A 33 12.26 12.44 6.19
CA ASN A 33 13.47 13.07 6.75
C ASN A 33 14.57 12.06 7.15
N GLY A 34 14.67 10.93 6.43
CA GLY A 34 15.63 9.87 6.74
C GLY A 34 15.28 8.98 7.94
N ASN A 35 14.10 9.20 8.55
CA ASN A 35 13.59 8.34 9.62
C ASN A 35 12.82 7.14 9.04
N SER A 36 13.21 5.92 9.41
CA SER A 36 12.56 4.67 9.02
C SER A 36 11.25 4.38 9.76
N ASP A 37 11.01 5.05 10.89
CA ASP A 37 9.80 4.87 11.71
C ASP A 37 8.64 5.72 11.18
N ASN A 38 8.93 6.71 10.33
CA ASN A 38 7.93 7.55 9.67
C ASN A 38 7.99 7.29 8.17
N LEU A 39 7.02 6.55 7.67
CA LEU A 39 6.97 6.16 6.27
C LEU A 39 5.90 6.96 5.52
N THR A 40 6.24 7.42 4.33
CA THR A 40 5.26 7.79 3.30
C THR A 40 5.15 6.62 2.33
N PHE A 41 3.93 6.22 1.99
CA PHE A 41 3.67 5.26 0.93
C PHE A 41 2.73 5.86 -0.13
N GLU A 42 2.94 5.44 -1.37
CA GLU A 42 2.12 5.82 -2.52
C GLU A 42 1.58 4.54 -3.16
N LEU A 43 0.30 4.52 -3.51
CA LEU A 43 -0.37 3.37 -4.13
C LEU A 43 -1.10 3.81 -5.38
N SER A 44 -1.00 3.01 -6.43
CA SER A 44 -1.80 3.13 -7.65
C SER A 44 -2.20 1.74 -8.12
N GLY A 45 -3.41 1.61 -8.66
CA GLY A 45 -3.92 0.34 -9.12
C GLY A 45 -5.31 0.47 -9.69
N ASP A 46 -5.62 -0.42 -10.63
CA ASP A 46 -6.95 -0.59 -11.18
C ASP A 46 -7.58 -1.82 -10.51
N SER A 47 -8.66 -1.62 -9.77
CA SER A 47 -9.33 -2.66 -8.97
C SER A 47 -10.80 -2.33 -8.80
N ASP A 48 -11.67 -3.32 -9.02
CA ASP A 48 -13.12 -3.20 -8.82
C ASP A 48 -13.51 -3.10 -7.33
N GLY A 49 -12.59 -3.45 -6.42
CA GLY A 49 -12.82 -3.43 -4.98
C GLY A 49 -11.92 -2.45 -4.26
N TYR A 50 -10.71 -2.89 -3.96
CA TYR A 50 -9.74 -2.11 -3.21
C TYR A 50 -8.31 -2.36 -3.68
N ILE A 51 -7.44 -1.41 -3.34
CA ILE A 51 -5.99 -1.58 -3.34
C ILE A 51 -5.49 -1.37 -1.92
N ALA A 52 -4.50 -2.14 -1.49
CA ALA A 52 -3.98 -2.05 -0.13
C ALA A 52 -2.47 -2.28 -0.07
N VAL A 53 -1.87 -1.75 0.99
CA VAL A 53 -0.50 -2.06 1.39
C VAL A 53 -0.47 -2.51 2.85
N GLY A 54 0.22 -3.61 3.10
CA GLY A 54 0.52 -4.09 4.44
C GLY A 54 1.92 -3.68 4.86
N LEU A 55 2.04 -3.16 6.08
CA LEU A 55 3.31 -2.89 6.74
C LEU A 55 3.46 -3.87 7.90
N SER A 56 4.44 -4.76 7.76
CA SER A 56 4.87 -5.66 8.83
C SER A 56 6.12 -5.11 9.51
N GLN A 57 6.21 -5.30 10.83
CA GLN A 57 7.45 -5.04 11.57
C GLN A 57 8.43 -6.21 11.49
N ASP A 58 7.98 -7.37 11.03
CA ASP A 58 8.82 -8.53 10.81
C ASP A 58 8.79 -8.96 9.32
N LYS A 59 9.18 -10.20 9.02
CA LYS A 59 9.22 -10.73 7.65
C LYS A 59 8.09 -11.74 7.40
N LYS A 60 7.02 -11.68 8.20
CA LYS A 60 5.88 -12.59 8.15
C LYS A 60 4.60 -11.78 8.03
N GLU A 61 3.64 -12.35 7.32
CA GLU A 61 2.32 -11.75 7.19
C GLU A 61 1.42 -12.18 8.36
N GLY A 62 0.68 -11.23 8.91
CA GLY A 62 -0.46 -11.50 9.78
C GLY A 62 -0.15 -11.66 11.28
N ASP A 63 0.93 -11.07 11.77
CA ASP A 63 1.24 -10.98 13.21
C ASP A 63 1.15 -9.52 13.69
N GLY A 64 -0.05 -8.93 13.54
CA GLY A 64 -0.30 -7.53 13.91
C GLY A 64 0.09 -6.51 12.84
N ASP A 65 0.21 -6.94 11.57
CA ASP A 65 0.57 -6.04 10.48
C ASP A 65 -0.48 -4.93 10.31
N THR A 66 0.00 -3.73 10.04
CA THR A 66 -0.90 -2.60 9.73
C THR A 66 -1.17 -2.56 8.24
N VAL A 67 -2.44 -2.62 7.86
CA VAL A 67 -2.89 -2.57 6.47
C VAL A 67 -3.62 -1.27 6.21
N TYR A 68 -3.21 -0.56 5.16
CA TYR A 68 -3.88 0.62 4.65
C TYR A 68 -4.54 0.27 3.33
N SER A 69 -5.86 0.48 3.24
CA SER A 69 -6.65 0.16 2.05
C SER A 69 -7.30 1.43 1.49
N CYS A 70 -7.25 1.59 0.17
CA CYS A 70 -8.08 2.50 -0.59
C CYS A 70 -9.21 1.68 -1.23
N VAL A 71 -10.43 1.89 -0.75
CA VAL A 71 -11.64 1.23 -1.21
C VAL A 71 -12.46 2.21 -2.05
N ASN A 72 -13.03 1.71 -3.14
CA ASN A 72 -14.06 2.44 -3.87
C ASN A 72 -15.43 2.11 -3.26
N GLU A 73 -16.02 3.04 -2.54
CA GLU A 73 -17.38 2.91 -2.00
C GLU A 73 -18.32 3.84 -2.77
N ASN A 74 -19.09 3.29 -3.69
CA ASN A 74 -20.05 4.06 -4.52
C ASN A 74 -19.41 5.25 -5.26
N GLN A 75 -18.27 5.03 -5.92
CA GLN A 75 -17.48 6.06 -6.63
C GLN A 75 -16.79 7.08 -5.72
N VAL A 76 -16.78 6.84 -4.41
CA VAL A 76 -16.03 7.65 -3.44
C VAL A 76 -14.88 6.84 -2.89
N ALA A 77 -13.66 7.35 -3.04
CA ALA A 77 -12.48 6.74 -2.44
C ALA A 77 -12.53 6.90 -0.92
N LYS A 78 -12.47 5.79 -0.20
CA LYS A 78 -12.35 5.74 1.25
C LYS A 78 -11.02 5.11 1.65
N PHE A 79 -10.41 5.65 2.70
CA PHE A 79 -9.20 5.11 3.28
C PHE A 79 -9.54 4.39 4.58
N ILE A 80 -9.17 3.12 4.67
CA ILE A 80 -9.38 2.28 5.85
C ILE A 80 -8.02 1.80 6.33
N ARG A 81 -7.75 2.02 7.62
CA ARG A 81 -6.66 1.37 8.35
C ARG A 81 -7.22 0.16 9.09
N ALA A 82 -6.52 -0.96 9.00
CA ALA A 82 -6.88 -2.20 9.67
C ALA A 82 -5.64 -2.90 10.22
N THR A 83 -5.84 -3.75 11.21
CA THR A 83 -4.80 -4.68 11.69
C THR A 83 -5.07 -6.07 11.11
N LEU A 84 -4.06 -6.69 10.51
CA LEU A 84 -4.10 -8.04 10.00
C LEU A 84 -3.54 -9.02 11.04
N ASN A 85 -4.37 -9.98 11.45
CA ASN A 85 -3.96 -11.07 12.34
C ASN A 85 -4.46 -12.41 11.79
N ASN A 86 -3.57 -13.37 11.56
CA ASN A 86 -3.91 -14.70 11.06
C ASN A 86 -4.86 -14.67 9.84
N GLY A 87 -4.62 -13.75 8.90
CA GLY A 87 -5.44 -13.57 7.69
C GLY A 87 -6.76 -12.80 7.89
N VAL A 88 -7.05 -12.33 9.10
CA VAL A 88 -8.26 -11.56 9.42
C VAL A 88 -7.91 -10.08 9.54
N LEU A 89 -8.57 -9.24 8.74
CA LEU A 89 -8.49 -7.79 8.84
C LEU A 89 -9.52 -7.27 9.85
N THR A 90 -9.03 -6.56 10.87
CA THR A 90 -9.86 -5.83 11.83
C THR A 90 -9.69 -4.32 11.59
N PRO A 91 -10.70 -3.63 11.03
CA PRO A 91 -10.63 -2.18 10.84
C PRO A 91 -10.48 -1.44 12.16
N ASP A 92 -9.71 -0.35 12.14
CA ASP A 92 -9.64 0.56 13.27
C ASP A 92 -10.99 1.21 13.52
N LYS A 93 -11.37 1.37 14.78
CA LYS A 93 -12.55 2.14 15.15
C LYS A 93 -12.21 3.63 15.06
N THR A 94 -12.70 4.30 14.02
CA THR A 94 -12.75 5.76 13.93
C THR A 94 -13.94 6.32 14.67
#